data_AF-A0A5C6A095-F1
#
_entry.id   AF-A0A5C6A095-F1
#
_cell.length_a   1.000
_cell.length_b   1.000
_cell.length_c   1.000
_cell.angle_alpha   90.00
_cell.angle_beta   90.00
_cell.angle_gamma   90.00
#
_symmetry.space_group_name_H-M   'P 1'
#
loop_
_entity.id
_entity.type
_entity.pdbx_description
1 polymer ?
#
loop_
_entity_poly.entity_id
_entity_poly.type
_entity_poly.pdbx_seq_one_letter_code
_entity_poly.pdbx_strand_id
1 'polypeptide(L)'
;MNIDDVITQIQNREPATSFMPVETDWVDSVARRFPGMPKELRHLYLTYGYGPIGKSRYMIHCLLEPDEIYDPETARGLDGVLIVGDDFAGNCEAYDAANGWLFGSIGSNGCFEPYDGIYFSFTDFLEKWFVADDDT
;
A
#
# COMPACT_ATOMS: atom_id res chain seq x y z
N MET A 1 -14.19 -6.56 3.61
CA MET A 1 -14.21 -6.26 5.06
C MET A 1 -13.77 -4.81 5.30
N ASN A 2 -13.87 -4.26 6.53
CA ASN A 2 -13.19 -3.00 6.87
C ASN A 2 -11.71 -3.27 7.20
N ILE A 3 -10.87 -2.24 7.22
CA ILE A 3 -9.43 -2.43 7.46
C ILE A 3 -9.09 -2.97 8.85
N ASP A 4 -9.86 -2.65 9.89
CA ASP A 4 -9.62 -3.13 11.26
C ASP A 4 -9.75 -4.67 11.33
N ASP A 5 -10.80 -5.20 10.71
CA ASP A 5 -11.04 -6.63 10.63
C ASP A 5 -9.96 -7.32 9.81
N VAL A 6 -9.52 -6.71 8.69
CA VAL A 6 -8.45 -7.25 7.83
C VAL A 6 -7.14 -7.33 8.59
N ILE A 7 -6.70 -6.24 9.22
CA ILE A 7 -5.44 -6.22 9.99
C ILE A 7 -5.48 -7.20 11.16
N THR A 8 -6.61 -7.29 11.86
CA THR A 8 -6.80 -8.27 12.95
C THR A 8 -6.64 -9.70 12.43
N GLN A 9 -7.23 -10.04 11.28
CA GLN A 9 -7.09 -11.37 10.70
C GLN A 9 -5.66 -11.64 10.21
N ILE A 10 -4.98 -10.64 9.62
CA ILE A 10 -3.57 -10.75 9.22
C ILE A 10 -2.71 -11.08 10.44
N GLN A 11 -2.84 -10.34 11.54
CA GLN A 11 -2.04 -10.57 12.75
C GLN A 11 -2.31 -11.94 13.39
N ASN A 12 -3.54 -12.45 13.28
CA ASN A 12 -3.88 -13.80 13.75
C ASN A 12 -3.27 -14.91 12.87
N ARG A 13 -3.29 -14.73 11.54
CA ARG A 13 -2.78 -15.71 10.55
C ARG A 13 -1.26 -15.67 10.41
N GLU A 14 -0.68 -14.48 10.56
CA GLU A 14 0.75 -14.20 10.40
C GLU A 14 1.30 -13.55 11.69
N PRO A 15 1.55 -14.32 12.76
CA PRO A 15 1.94 -13.79 14.08
C PRO A 15 3.28 -13.04 14.11
N ALA A 16 4.08 -13.14 13.04
CA ALA A 16 5.32 -12.40 12.87
C ALA A 16 5.12 -10.98 12.30
N THR A 17 3.88 -10.60 11.95
CA THR A 17 3.51 -9.25 11.52
C THR A 17 3.86 -8.24 12.60
N SER A 18 4.53 -7.15 12.21
CA SER A 18 4.99 -6.13 13.14
C SER A 18 4.89 -4.75 12.49
N PHE A 19 4.15 -3.85 13.12
CA PHE A 19 4.00 -2.48 12.62
C PHE A 19 4.65 -1.45 13.56
N MET A 20 5.10 -0.37 12.95
CA MET A 20 5.63 0.82 13.60
C MET A 20 4.67 1.98 13.35
N PRO A 21 4.45 2.86 14.34
CA PRO A 21 3.54 3.98 14.19
C PRO A 21 4.02 4.94 13.10
N VAL A 22 3.05 5.58 12.43
CA VAL A 22 3.32 6.71 11.53
C VAL A 22 3.02 8.01 12.27
N GLU A 23 3.91 8.99 12.13
CA GLU A 23 3.69 10.32 12.70
C GLU A 23 2.46 10.99 12.07
N THR A 24 1.54 11.50 12.90
CA THR A 24 0.29 12.11 12.41
C THR A 24 0.54 13.28 11.47
N ASP A 25 1.58 14.08 11.74
CA ASP A 25 1.98 15.21 10.89
C ASP A 25 2.40 14.77 9.49
N TRP A 26 2.98 13.56 9.37
CA TRP A 26 3.33 12.99 8.07
C TRP A 26 2.07 12.68 7.27
N VAL A 27 1.09 12.01 7.88
CA VAL A 27 -0.18 11.65 7.21
C VAL A 27 -0.91 12.91 6.73
N ASP A 28 -0.95 13.94 7.58
CA ASP A 28 -1.56 15.22 7.25
C ASP A 28 -0.78 15.98 6.15
N SER A 29 0.53 15.82 6.08
CA SER A 29 1.34 16.40 5.00
C SER A 29 0.99 15.78 3.64
N VAL A 30 0.86 14.45 3.55
CA VAL A 30 0.50 13.76 2.32
C VAL A 30 -0.93 14.11 1.92
N ALA A 31 -1.88 14.10 2.84
CA ALA A 31 -3.28 14.45 2.57
C ALA A 31 -3.45 15.91 2.08
N ARG A 32 -2.54 16.82 2.47
CA ARG A 32 -2.49 18.19 1.94
C ARG A 32 -1.87 18.26 0.55
N ARG A 33 -0.80 17.51 0.30
CA ARG A 33 -0.12 17.46 -1.01
C ARG A 33 -1.01 16.82 -2.08
N PHE A 34 -1.70 15.74 -1.71
CA PHE A 34 -2.61 14.98 -2.57
C PHE A 34 -3.99 14.89 -1.90
N PRO A 35 -4.88 15.87 -2.15
CA PRO A 35 -6.25 15.84 -1.62
C PRO A 35 -6.99 14.57 -2.05
N GLY A 36 -7.87 14.07 -1.18
CA GLY A 36 -8.71 12.90 -1.50
C GLY A 36 -8.15 11.54 -1.06
N MET A 37 -7.11 11.52 -0.21
CA MET A 37 -6.57 10.30 0.39
C MET A 37 -7.68 9.33 0.86
N PRO A 38 -7.62 8.04 0.48
CA PRO A 38 -8.60 7.05 0.90
C PRO A 38 -8.71 6.99 2.42
N LYS A 39 -9.95 7.01 2.93
CA LYS A 39 -10.21 7.01 4.37
C LYS A 39 -9.62 5.80 5.08
N GLU A 40 -9.74 4.62 4.46
CA GLU A 40 -9.19 3.37 4.99
C GLU A 40 -7.66 3.39 5.05
N LEU A 41 -6.99 3.97 4.05
CA LEU A 41 -5.53 4.13 4.05
C LEU A 41 -5.07 5.08 5.15
N ARG A 42 -5.78 6.21 5.31
CA ARG A 42 -5.51 7.14 6.41
C ARG A 42 -5.70 6.47 7.77
N HIS A 43 -6.77 5.71 7.92
CA HIS A 43 -7.08 4.99 9.15
C HIS A 43 -6.03 3.91 9.45
N LEU A 44 -5.57 3.17 8.44
CA LEU A 44 -4.47 2.21 8.56
C LEU A 44 -3.23 2.87 9.17
N TYR A 45 -2.77 3.99 8.61
CA TYR A 45 -1.57 4.66 9.09
C TYR A 45 -1.72 5.26 10.49
N LEU A 46 -2.85 5.88 10.81
CA LEU A 46 -3.06 6.51 12.12
C LEU A 46 -3.29 5.49 13.24
N THR A 47 -3.79 4.30 12.92
CA THR A 47 -4.16 3.29 13.92
C THR A 47 -3.09 2.20 14.08
N TYR A 48 -2.58 1.69 12.96
CA TYR A 48 -1.67 0.53 12.94
C TYR A 48 -0.26 0.91 12.47
N GLY A 49 -0.17 1.85 11.53
CA GLY A 49 1.10 2.31 10.99
C GLY A 49 1.55 1.51 9.77
N TYR A 50 2.84 1.18 9.72
CA TYR A 50 3.49 0.52 8.57
C TYR A 50 4.49 -0.53 9.04
N GLY A 51 4.86 -1.48 8.18
CA GLY A 51 5.82 -2.52 8.52
C GLY A 51 5.55 -3.86 7.83
N PRO A 52 6.37 -4.89 8.14
CA PRO A 52 6.26 -6.19 7.52
C PRO A 52 5.01 -6.96 7.96
N ILE A 53 4.42 -7.66 7.00
CA ILE A 53 3.45 -8.73 7.21
C ILE A 53 4.17 -10.08 7.23
N GLY A 54 3.91 -10.87 8.27
CA GLY A 54 4.54 -12.17 8.46
C GLY A 54 6.07 -12.09 8.52
N LYS A 55 6.76 -13.15 8.08
CA LYS A 55 8.24 -13.19 8.01
C LYS A 55 8.75 -12.53 6.72
N SER A 56 8.41 -11.24 6.53
CA SER A 56 8.74 -10.47 5.32
C SER A 56 8.11 -11.04 4.05
N ARG A 57 6.84 -11.47 4.14
CA ARG A 57 6.07 -11.86 2.95
C ARG A 57 5.65 -10.63 2.13
N TYR A 58 5.47 -9.51 2.81
CA TYR A 58 5.08 -8.24 2.24
C TYR A 58 5.48 -7.10 3.18
N MET A 59 5.78 -5.93 2.64
CA MET A 59 6.04 -4.73 3.41
C MET A 59 4.94 -3.71 3.15
N ILE A 60 4.27 -3.25 4.21
CA ILE A 60 3.50 -2.00 4.13
C ILE A 60 4.47 -0.86 4.38
N HIS A 61 4.56 0.07 3.45
CA HIS A 61 5.39 1.26 3.59
C HIS A 61 4.59 2.45 4.10
N CYS A 62 5.27 3.34 4.82
CA CYS A 62 4.88 4.74 4.81
C CYS A 62 5.03 5.22 3.35
N LEU A 63 3.99 5.82 2.74
CA LEU A 63 3.96 6.07 1.29
C LEU A 63 5.30 6.62 0.77
N LEU A 64 5.89 5.89 -0.17
CA LEU A 64 7.17 6.24 -0.77
C LEU A 64 6.94 6.93 -2.10
N GLU A 65 7.78 7.91 -2.40
CA GLU A 65 7.89 8.48 -3.73
C GLU A 65 8.67 7.50 -4.65
N PRO A 66 8.41 7.49 -5.96
CA PRO A 66 9.06 6.54 -6.87
C PRO A 66 10.59 6.67 -6.93
N ASP A 67 11.15 7.83 -6.64
CA ASP A 67 12.61 8.06 -6.63
C ASP A 67 13.33 7.42 -5.43
N GLU A 68 12.59 6.91 -4.44
CA GLU A 68 13.13 6.14 -3.32
C GLU A 68 13.43 4.68 -3.71
N ILE A 69 12.80 4.17 -4.77
CA ILE A 69 12.92 2.77 -5.22
C ILE A 69 13.51 2.67 -6.63
N TYR A 70 13.08 3.53 -7.55
CA TYR A 70 13.40 3.44 -8.96
C TYR A 70 14.46 4.45 -9.38
N ASP A 71 15.12 4.17 -10.51
CA ASP A 71 16.06 5.10 -11.10
C ASP A 71 15.36 6.39 -11.58
N PRO A 72 16.10 7.51 -11.77
CA PRO A 72 15.50 8.80 -12.12
C PRO A 72 14.71 8.83 -13.44
N GLU A 73 14.99 7.93 -14.38
CA GLU A 73 14.23 7.86 -15.63
C GLU A 73 12.85 7.24 -15.40
N THR A 74 12.81 6.11 -14.71
CA THR A 74 11.57 5.43 -14.32
C THR A 74 10.72 6.29 -13.38
N ALA A 75 11.33 6.85 -12.33
CA ALA A 75 10.64 7.67 -11.32
C ALA A 75 9.92 8.88 -11.94
N ARG A 76 10.52 9.51 -12.96
CA ARG A 76 9.92 10.64 -13.68
C ARG A 76 8.64 10.26 -14.45
N GLY A 77 8.50 9.00 -14.87
CA GLY A 77 7.30 8.48 -15.50
C GLY A 77 6.16 8.20 -14.51
N LEU A 78 6.43 8.29 -13.21
CA LEU A 78 5.54 7.95 -12.10
C LEU A 78 5.22 9.18 -11.23
N ASP A 79 5.37 10.40 -11.76
CA ASP A 79 5.08 11.63 -11.01
C ASP A 79 3.63 11.63 -10.49
N GLY A 80 3.47 11.83 -9.18
CA GLY A 80 2.17 11.76 -8.50
C GLY A 80 1.70 10.36 -8.08
N VAL A 81 2.47 9.31 -8.40
CA VAL A 81 2.26 7.95 -7.90
C VAL A 81 2.99 7.78 -6.57
N LEU A 82 2.35 7.12 -5.60
CA LEU A 82 2.90 6.84 -4.28
C LEU A 82 2.85 5.34 -3.99
N ILE A 83 3.97 4.76 -3.60
CA ILE A 83 4.11 3.32 -3.33
C ILE A 83 3.66 3.03 -1.90
N VAL A 84 2.73 2.10 -1.73
CA VAL A 84 2.14 1.74 -0.43
C VAL A 84 2.71 0.44 0.13
N GLY A 85 3.28 -0.43 -0.71
CA GLY A 85 3.89 -1.67 -0.27
C GLY A 85 4.61 -2.41 -1.38
N ASP A 86 5.34 -3.47 -1.01
CA ASP A 86 6.01 -4.36 -1.96
C ASP A 86 6.10 -5.81 -1.46
N ASP A 87 6.24 -6.73 -2.41
CA ASP A 87 6.30 -8.18 -2.20
C ASP A 87 7.73 -8.73 -2.04
N PHE A 88 8.75 -7.87 -1.99
CA PHE A 88 10.17 -8.21 -2.04
C PHE A 88 10.60 -8.99 -3.30
N ALA A 89 9.75 -9.09 -4.31
CA ALA A 89 9.98 -9.82 -5.55
C ALA A 89 9.92 -8.91 -6.80
N GLY A 90 9.90 -7.60 -6.59
CA GLY A 90 9.98 -6.59 -7.65
C GLY A 90 8.63 -6.05 -8.10
N ASN A 91 7.55 -6.35 -7.38
CA ASN A 91 6.26 -5.68 -7.57
C ASN A 91 6.00 -4.74 -6.39
N CYS A 92 5.54 -3.54 -6.72
CA CYS A 92 5.11 -2.56 -5.72
C CYS A 92 3.65 -2.21 -5.95
N GLU A 93 2.82 -2.27 -4.91
CA GLU A 93 1.48 -1.72 -4.92
C GLU A 93 1.57 -0.22 -4.69
N ALA A 94 0.75 0.53 -5.42
CA ALA A 94 0.83 1.98 -5.44
C ALA A 94 -0.54 2.62 -5.63
N TYR A 95 -0.58 3.92 -5.34
CA TYR A 95 -1.69 4.80 -5.62
C TYR A 95 -1.26 5.88 -6.61
N ASP A 96 -2.00 6.08 -7.69
CA ASP A 96 -1.92 7.31 -8.47
C ASP A 96 -2.66 8.42 -7.72
N ALA A 97 -1.96 9.05 -6.77
CA ALA A 97 -2.51 10.05 -5.85
C ALA A 97 -2.82 11.37 -6.56
N ALA A 98 -2.13 11.67 -7.66
CA ALA A 98 -2.40 12.85 -8.49
C ALA A 98 -3.70 12.70 -9.30
N ASN A 99 -4.05 11.48 -9.74
CA ASN A 99 -5.23 11.22 -10.57
C ASN A 99 -6.38 10.54 -9.81
N GLY A 100 -6.61 10.95 -8.56
CA GLY A 100 -7.78 10.53 -7.79
C GLY A 100 -7.59 9.25 -6.97
N TRP A 101 -6.35 8.94 -6.60
CA TRP A 101 -6.00 7.80 -5.74
C TRP A 101 -6.43 6.46 -6.32
N LEU A 102 -6.16 6.25 -7.62
CA LEU A 102 -6.38 4.96 -8.28
C LEU A 102 -5.40 3.94 -7.71
N PHE A 103 -5.89 2.77 -7.32
CA PHE A 103 -5.06 1.70 -6.78
C PHE A 103 -4.57 0.78 -7.90
N GLY A 104 -3.28 0.45 -7.87
CA GLY A 104 -2.62 -0.31 -8.93
C GLY A 104 -1.28 -0.87 -8.45
N SER A 105 -0.48 -1.30 -9.41
CA SER A 105 0.88 -1.77 -9.16
C SER A 105 1.88 -1.17 -10.13
N ILE A 106 3.15 -1.29 -9.75
CA ILE A 106 4.30 -1.02 -10.60
C ILE A 106 5.08 -2.33 -10.65
N GLY A 107 5.07 -2.96 -11.82
CA GLY A 107 5.80 -4.20 -12.07
C GLY A 107 7.15 -3.95 -12.76
N SER A 108 7.70 -5.01 -13.35
CA SER A 108 8.99 -4.98 -14.04
C SER A 108 9.11 -4.01 -15.23
N ASN A 109 8.00 -3.53 -15.79
CA ASN A 109 7.99 -2.55 -16.87
C ASN A 109 8.20 -1.11 -16.37
N GLY A 110 8.19 -0.88 -15.05
CA GLY A 110 8.35 0.45 -14.45
C GLY A 110 7.18 1.40 -14.69
N CYS A 111 6.02 0.89 -15.13
CA CYS A 111 4.82 1.69 -15.34
C CYS A 111 3.79 1.41 -14.25
N PHE A 112 3.02 2.44 -13.89
CA PHE A 112 1.83 2.26 -13.06
C PHE A 112 0.71 1.62 -13.88
N GLU A 113 0.14 0.53 -13.36
CA GLU A 113 -0.97 -0.20 -13.95
C GLU A 113 -2.11 -0.30 -12.93
N PRO A 114 -3.27 0.33 -13.18
CA PRO A 114 -4.40 0.23 -12.28
C PRO A 114 -4.93 -1.21 -12.25
N TYR A 115 -5.40 -1.66 -11.09
CA TYR A 115 -5.90 -3.01 -10.93
C TYR A 115 -7.29 -3.26 -11.55
N ASP A 116 -7.90 -2.29 -12.23
CA ASP A 116 -9.16 -2.34 -13.00
C ASP A 116 -10.02 -3.61 -12.81
N GLY A 117 -10.76 -3.66 -11.69
CA GLY A 117 -11.72 -4.72 -11.39
C GLY A 117 -11.15 -5.97 -10.71
N ILE A 118 -9.84 -6.04 -10.46
CA ILE A 118 -9.18 -7.07 -9.65
C ILE A 118 -9.18 -6.65 -8.18
N TYR A 119 -8.65 -5.47 -7.89
CA TYR A 119 -8.63 -4.86 -6.57
C TYR A 119 -9.21 -3.45 -6.61
N PHE A 120 -10.08 -3.12 -5.65
CA PHE A 120 -10.72 -1.80 -5.58
C PHE A 120 -10.01 -0.83 -4.65
N SER A 121 -9.18 -1.34 -3.74
CA SER A 121 -8.42 -0.57 -2.75
C SER A 121 -7.31 -1.43 -2.17
N PHE A 122 -6.37 -0.80 -1.45
CA PHE A 122 -5.35 -1.52 -0.70
C PHE A 122 -5.93 -2.44 0.37
N THR A 123 -7.04 -2.05 1.03
CA THR A 123 -7.76 -2.92 1.97
C THR A 123 -8.29 -4.19 1.29
N ASP A 124 -8.87 -4.07 0.09
CA ASP A 124 -9.37 -5.21 -0.70
C ASP A 124 -8.23 -6.13 -1.17
N PHE A 125 -7.07 -5.55 -1.51
CA PHE A 125 -5.86 -6.31 -1.79
C PHE A 125 -5.41 -7.11 -0.56
N LEU A 126 -5.23 -6.46 0.59
CA LEU A 126 -4.80 -7.12 1.83
C LEU A 126 -5.76 -8.23 2.26
N GLU A 127 -7.08 -7.99 2.12
CA GLU A 127 -8.11 -8.99 2.38
C GLU A 127 -7.92 -10.21 1.48
N LYS A 128 -7.87 -10.03 0.16
CA LYS A 128 -7.77 -11.15 -0.79
C LYS A 128 -6.45 -11.91 -0.69
N TRP A 129 -5.35 -11.24 -0.34
CA TRP A 129 -4.03 -11.85 -0.38
C TRP A 129 -3.62 -12.54 0.93
N PHE A 130 -4.15 -12.09 2.07
CA PHE A 130 -3.77 -12.62 3.38
C PHE A 130 -4.94 -13.19 4.19
N VAL A 131 -6.18 -12.83 3.87
CA VAL A 131 -7.36 -13.18 4.67
C VAL A 131 -8.30 -14.13 3.96
N ALA A 132 -8.56 -13.93 2.67
CA ALA A 132 -9.37 -14.86 1.89
C ALA A 132 -8.69 -16.24 1.92
N ASP A 133 -9.45 -17.27 2.26
CA ASP A 133 -8.97 -18.63 2.16
C ASP A 133 -8.79 -18.95 0.67
N ASP A 134 -7.62 -19.47 0.31
CA ASP A 134 -7.47 -20.18 -0.96
C ASP A 134 -8.46 -21.35 -0.91
N ASP A 135 -9.60 -21.22 -1.60
CA ASP A 135 -10.42 -22.37 -1.98
C ASP A 135 -9.61 -23.20 -3.01
N THR A 136 -8.54 -23.86 -2.55
CA THR A 136 -7.79 -24.90 -3.28
C THR A 136 -7.28 -25.99 -2.36
#